data_AF-A0A562PIK0-F1
#
_entry.id   AF-A0A562PIK0-F1
#
_cell.length_a   1.000
_cell.length_b   1.000
_cell.length_c   1.000
_cell.angle_alpha   90.00
_cell.angle_beta   90.00
_cell.angle_gamma   90.00
#
_symmetry.space_group_name_H-M   'P 1'
#
loop_
_entity.id
_entity.type
_entity.pdbx_description
1 polymer ?
#
loop_
_entity_poly.entity_id
_entity_poly.type
_entity_poly.pdbx_seq_one_letter_code
_entity_poly.pdbx_strand_id
1 'polypeptide(L)'
;MSKGPISQFIEKHYLHFNSASLVDAAKAYEQQLANGAKMMVSMAGAMSTAEIGKIFSEIIRQDKVHIISCTGANLEEDIMNLVAHSHYERVPNYRDLTPQDEWDLLERGLNRVTDTCIPEHEAFRRLQKHIYKIWKDADDNGERYFPHEFMYKMLLSGVLEEYYEIDLKDSWMYAAAEKNLPIIVPGWEDSTMGNIFASYVIKGDLKASTMKSGIEYMVFLSDWYPKNSTNGVGFFQIGGGIAGDFPICVVPMLYQDMEMHDIPFWSYFCQISDSTTSYGSYSGAVPNEKITWGKLDIKTPKFIIESDATIVAPLIFAYLLDL
;
A
#
# COMPACT_ATOMS: atom_id res chain seq x y z
N MET A 1 -20.64 18.85 -6.32
CA MET A 1 -21.39 18.55 -5.07
C MET A 1 -20.80 19.43 -3.97
N SER A 2 -21.55 19.78 -2.93
CA SER A 2 -20.99 20.52 -1.79
C SER A 2 -20.17 19.57 -0.93
N LYS A 3 -18.95 19.97 -0.58
CA LYS A 3 -18.06 19.27 0.38
C LYS A 3 -18.79 18.94 1.68
N GLY A 4 -18.57 17.75 2.24
CA GLY A 4 -19.17 17.31 3.50
C GLY A 4 -18.54 17.94 4.75
N PRO A 5 -19.06 17.63 5.95
CA PRO A 5 -18.61 18.23 7.21
C PRO A 5 -17.11 18.10 7.50
N ILE A 6 -16.47 16.94 7.19
CA ILE A 6 -15.03 16.76 7.44
C ILE A 6 -14.22 17.64 6.50
N SER A 7 -14.59 17.65 5.24
CA SER A 7 -13.99 18.49 4.20
C SER A 7 -14.10 19.97 4.57
N GLN A 8 -15.28 20.43 4.96
CA GLN A 8 -15.49 21.82 5.41
C GLN A 8 -14.69 22.15 6.66
N PHE A 9 -14.56 21.21 7.59
CA PHE A 9 -13.78 21.39 8.81
C PHE A 9 -12.29 21.64 8.48
N ILE A 10 -11.67 20.77 7.68
CA ILE A 10 -10.25 20.93 7.35
C ILE A 10 -10.02 22.20 6.51
N GLU A 11 -10.90 22.55 5.58
CA GLU A 11 -10.76 23.80 4.81
C GLU A 11 -10.85 25.05 5.68
N LYS A 12 -11.69 25.01 6.73
CA LYS A 12 -11.88 26.14 7.64
C LYS A 12 -10.76 26.29 8.65
N HIS A 13 -10.20 25.17 9.13
CA HIS A 13 -9.32 25.15 10.30
C HIS A 13 -7.85 24.88 9.98
N TYR A 14 -7.53 24.19 8.89
CA TYR A 14 -6.17 23.77 8.56
C TYR A 14 -5.51 24.79 7.61
N LEU A 15 -5.23 25.98 8.13
CA LEU A 15 -4.88 27.16 7.33
C LEU A 15 -3.37 27.40 7.18
N HIS A 16 -2.53 26.84 8.05
CA HIS A 16 -1.09 27.13 8.09
C HIS A 16 -0.22 25.90 8.38
N PHE A 17 1.07 25.99 8.05
CA PHE A 17 2.08 24.95 8.28
C PHE A 17 1.69 23.60 7.67
N ASN A 18 2.03 22.50 8.34
CA ASN A 18 1.75 21.14 7.89
C ASN A 18 0.25 20.86 7.64
N SER A 19 -0.63 21.53 8.39
CA SER A 19 -2.08 21.40 8.19
C SER A 19 -2.55 21.99 6.87
N ALA A 20 -1.98 23.12 6.42
CA ALA A 20 -2.25 23.68 5.10
C ALA A 20 -1.76 22.77 3.98
N SER A 21 -0.57 22.18 4.13
CA SER A 21 -0.01 21.24 3.16
C SER A 21 -0.91 20.03 2.93
N LEU A 22 -1.60 19.55 3.97
CA LEU A 22 -2.63 18.51 3.85
C LEU A 22 -3.77 18.93 2.94
N VAL A 23 -4.34 20.11 3.17
CA VAL A 23 -5.47 20.63 2.38
C VAL A 23 -5.05 20.89 0.92
N ASP A 24 -3.87 21.48 0.72
CA ASP A 24 -3.33 21.77 -0.61
C ASP A 24 -3.08 20.49 -1.41
N ALA A 25 -2.52 19.47 -0.76
CA ALA A 25 -2.32 18.14 -1.36
C ALA A 25 -3.67 17.50 -1.75
N ALA A 26 -4.66 17.54 -0.86
CA ALA A 26 -5.99 16.97 -1.14
C ALA A 26 -6.69 17.67 -2.32
N LYS A 27 -6.59 19.01 -2.40
CA LYS A 27 -7.11 19.81 -3.52
C LYS A 27 -6.40 19.49 -4.83
N ALA A 28 -5.08 19.37 -4.80
CA ALA A 28 -4.32 19.03 -5.98
C ALA A 28 -4.56 17.58 -6.44
N TYR A 29 -4.79 16.63 -5.52
CA TYR A 29 -5.25 15.27 -5.86
C TYR A 29 -6.63 15.33 -6.53
N GLU A 30 -7.59 16.05 -5.96
CA GLU A 30 -8.92 16.23 -6.56
C GLU A 30 -8.83 16.82 -7.97
N GLN A 31 -8.02 17.87 -8.16
CA GLN A 31 -7.82 18.49 -9.47
C GLN A 31 -7.17 17.53 -10.47
N GLN A 32 -6.20 16.73 -10.02
CA GLN A 32 -5.57 15.68 -10.82
C GLN A 32 -6.61 14.69 -11.36
N LEU A 33 -7.50 14.19 -10.50
CA LEU A 33 -8.61 13.32 -10.91
C LEU A 33 -9.59 14.05 -11.85
N ALA A 34 -9.94 15.30 -11.56
CA ALA A 34 -10.84 16.10 -12.39
C ALA A 34 -10.30 16.36 -13.81
N ASN A 35 -8.97 16.36 -13.98
CA ASN A 35 -8.31 16.43 -15.28
C ASN A 35 -8.29 15.09 -16.04
N GLY A 36 -8.91 14.04 -15.50
CA GLY A 36 -8.90 12.69 -16.08
C GLY A 36 -7.53 12.00 -15.96
N ALA A 37 -6.67 12.46 -15.05
CA ALA A 37 -5.38 11.86 -14.79
C ALA A 37 -5.50 10.71 -13.78
N LYS A 38 -4.55 9.76 -13.84
CA LYS A 38 -4.55 8.58 -12.98
C LYS A 38 -3.76 8.83 -11.70
N MET A 39 -4.01 7.98 -10.70
CA MET A 39 -3.38 8.09 -9.39
C MET A 39 -2.80 6.75 -8.95
N MET A 40 -1.50 6.77 -8.64
CA MET A 40 -0.84 5.73 -7.87
C MET A 40 -0.85 6.11 -6.40
N VAL A 41 -1.29 5.18 -5.54
CA VAL A 41 -1.09 5.28 -4.09
C VAL A 41 -0.02 4.27 -3.69
N SER A 42 1.06 4.75 -3.07
CA SER A 42 2.01 3.88 -2.39
C SER A 42 1.75 3.84 -0.89
N MET A 43 1.83 2.65 -0.31
CA MET A 43 1.47 2.39 1.08
C MET A 43 2.57 1.57 1.78
N ALA A 44 3.34 2.28 2.61
CA ALA A 44 4.27 1.72 3.57
C ALA A 44 3.72 1.85 5.00
N GLY A 45 4.54 1.57 6.01
CA GLY A 45 4.09 1.50 7.40
C GLY A 45 3.09 0.36 7.63
N ALA A 46 2.53 0.26 8.82
CA ALA A 46 1.55 -0.75 9.18
C ALA A 46 0.10 -0.26 8.96
N MET A 47 -0.18 0.31 7.79
CA MET A 47 -1.46 1.00 7.53
C MET A 47 -2.65 0.03 7.48
N SER A 48 -2.44 -1.21 7.04
CA SER A 48 -3.48 -2.24 7.02
C SER A 48 -3.80 -2.73 8.44
N THR A 49 -2.78 -2.92 9.29
CA THR A 49 -2.99 -3.11 10.74
C THR A 49 -3.68 -1.91 11.39
N ALA A 50 -3.38 -0.68 10.95
CA ALA A 50 -4.08 0.53 11.40
C ALA A 50 -5.49 0.70 10.77
N GLU A 51 -6.01 -0.33 10.10
CA GLU A 51 -7.36 -0.38 9.54
C GLU A 51 -7.68 0.72 8.51
N ILE A 52 -6.66 1.17 7.75
CA ILE A 52 -6.87 2.14 6.66
C ILE A 52 -7.89 1.67 5.64
N GLY A 53 -8.11 0.34 5.55
CA GLY A 53 -9.10 -0.31 4.70
C GLY A 53 -10.51 0.26 4.85
N LYS A 54 -10.91 0.72 6.04
CA LYS A 54 -12.23 1.33 6.29
C LYS A 54 -12.56 2.50 5.38
N ILE A 55 -11.57 3.30 5.00
CA ILE A 55 -11.76 4.47 4.12
C ILE A 55 -11.09 4.27 2.75
N PHE A 56 -9.97 3.55 2.70
CA PHE A 56 -9.21 3.37 1.47
C PHE A 56 -9.91 2.45 0.47
N SER A 57 -10.66 1.46 0.97
CA SER A 57 -11.51 0.61 0.13
C SER A 57 -12.56 1.42 -0.64
N GLU A 58 -13.15 2.45 -0.02
CA GLU A 58 -14.15 3.31 -0.67
C GLU A 58 -13.50 4.23 -1.71
N ILE A 59 -12.30 4.73 -1.44
CA ILE A 59 -11.48 5.44 -2.42
C ILE A 59 -11.23 4.58 -3.67
N ILE A 60 -10.94 3.28 -3.50
CA ILE A 60 -10.77 2.32 -4.60
C ILE A 60 -12.10 2.13 -5.35
N ARG A 61 -13.20 1.90 -4.62
CA ARG A 61 -14.54 1.70 -5.22
C ARG A 61 -14.99 2.87 -6.08
N GLN A 62 -14.71 4.10 -5.65
CA GLN A 62 -15.04 5.32 -6.40
C GLN A 62 -14.06 5.73 -7.51
N ASP A 63 -13.15 4.84 -7.93
CA ASP A 63 -12.18 5.09 -9.02
C ASP A 63 -11.23 6.28 -8.74
N LYS A 64 -10.96 6.55 -7.47
CA LYS A 64 -10.04 7.62 -7.06
C LYS A 64 -8.59 7.14 -6.95
N VAL A 65 -8.34 5.83 -7.13
CA VAL A 65 -7.03 5.17 -7.19
C VAL A 65 -7.03 4.19 -8.36
N HIS A 66 -5.92 4.17 -9.12
CA HIS A 66 -5.83 3.43 -10.39
C HIS A 66 -4.74 2.35 -10.38
N ILE A 67 -3.80 2.45 -9.44
CA ILE A 67 -2.74 1.47 -9.21
C ILE A 67 -2.24 1.66 -7.76
N ILE A 68 -1.85 0.57 -7.11
CA ILE A 68 -1.29 0.60 -5.76
C ILE A 68 0.14 0.09 -5.80
N SER A 69 1.01 0.61 -4.94
CA SER A 69 2.22 -0.08 -4.54
C SER A 69 2.29 -0.24 -3.03
N CYS A 70 2.55 -1.42 -2.51
CA CYS A 70 2.59 -1.63 -1.07
C CYS A 70 3.65 -2.65 -0.68
N THR A 71 4.04 -2.63 0.60
CA THR A 71 4.83 -3.71 1.19
C THR A 71 4.01 -5.01 1.23
N GLY A 72 4.70 -6.16 1.31
CA GLY A 72 4.02 -7.44 1.50
C GLY A 72 3.21 -7.48 2.79
N ALA A 73 3.70 -6.84 3.87
CA ALA A 73 2.98 -6.67 5.13
C ALA A 73 1.58 -6.02 4.94
N ASN A 74 1.49 -4.87 4.27
CA ASN A 74 0.18 -4.26 4.02
C ASN A 74 -0.74 -5.15 3.18
N LEU A 75 -0.18 -5.83 2.19
CA LEU A 75 -0.94 -6.73 1.31
C LEU A 75 -1.60 -7.86 2.11
N GLU A 76 -0.87 -8.45 3.06
CA GLU A 76 -1.33 -9.61 3.83
C GLU A 76 -2.16 -9.22 5.06
N GLU A 77 -1.80 -8.14 5.76
CA GLU A 77 -2.43 -7.73 7.03
C GLU A 77 -3.87 -7.24 6.87
N ASP A 78 -4.27 -6.69 5.71
CA ASP A 78 -5.69 -6.36 5.46
C ASP A 78 -6.55 -7.63 5.39
N ILE A 79 -6.02 -8.70 4.80
CA ILE A 79 -6.69 -10.00 4.72
C ILE A 79 -6.69 -10.68 6.10
N MET A 80 -5.61 -10.53 6.88
CA MET A 80 -5.57 -11.02 8.26
C MET A 80 -6.61 -10.34 9.12
N ASN A 81 -6.74 -9.02 9.00
CA ASN A 81 -7.79 -8.28 9.68
C ASN A 81 -9.16 -8.80 9.25
N LEU A 82 -9.37 -9.04 7.96
CA LEU A 82 -10.62 -9.59 7.45
C LEU A 82 -11.01 -10.94 8.08
N VAL A 83 -10.05 -11.80 8.40
CA VAL A 83 -10.33 -13.17 8.88
C VAL A 83 -10.07 -13.42 10.36
N ALA A 84 -9.49 -12.48 11.10
CA ALA A 84 -9.04 -12.73 12.48
C ALA A 84 -9.21 -11.53 13.43
N HIS A 85 -9.87 -10.45 13.01
CA HIS A 85 -9.99 -9.18 13.76
C HIS A 85 -10.35 -9.32 15.24
N SER A 86 -11.31 -10.18 15.60
CA SER A 86 -11.77 -10.37 16.98
C SER A 86 -10.72 -10.98 17.91
N HIS A 87 -9.64 -11.51 17.34
CA HIS A 87 -8.50 -12.10 18.06
C HIS A 87 -7.30 -11.14 18.15
N TYR A 88 -7.39 -9.94 17.56
CA TYR A 88 -6.38 -8.91 17.72
C TYR A 88 -6.39 -8.38 19.15
N GLU A 89 -5.20 -8.13 19.70
CA GLU A 89 -5.05 -7.61 21.06
C GLU A 89 -4.42 -6.23 21.03
N ARG A 90 -5.10 -5.24 21.60
CA ARG A 90 -4.52 -3.93 21.81
C ARG A 90 -3.60 -3.97 23.04
N VAL A 91 -2.46 -3.31 22.93
CA VAL A 91 -1.46 -3.15 23.99
C VAL A 91 -1.31 -1.66 24.33
N PRO A 92 -2.17 -1.09 25.20
CA PRO A 92 -2.18 0.35 25.48
C PRO A 92 -0.87 0.88 26.08
N ASN A 93 -0.12 0.03 26.79
CA ASN A 93 1.14 0.35 27.47
C ASN A 93 2.37 -0.13 26.66
N TYR A 94 2.26 -0.27 25.34
CA TYR A 94 3.33 -0.83 24.48
C TYR A 94 4.70 -0.16 24.59
N ARG A 95 4.78 1.08 25.09
CA ARG A 95 6.04 1.81 25.30
C ARG A 95 6.79 1.40 26.57
N ASP A 96 6.13 0.72 27.49
CA ASP A 96 6.65 0.37 28.82
C ASP A 96 6.81 -1.15 29.02
N LEU A 97 6.67 -1.95 27.94
CA LEU A 97 6.84 -3.40 28.02
C LEU A 97 8.27 -3.79 28.39
N THR A 98 8.40 -4.75 29.30
CA THR A 98 9.67 -5.39 29.61
C THR A 98 9.98 -6.50 28.59
N PRO A 99 11.24 -6.96 28.48
CA PRO A 99 11.55 -8.12 27.65
C PRO A 99 10.78 -9.39 28.01
N GLN A 100 10.35 -9.55 29.28
CA GLN A 100 9.50 -10.67 29.69
C GLN A 100 8.08 -10.51 29.15
N ASP A 101 7.50 -9.30 29.16
CA ASP A 101 6.17 -9.07 28.60
C ASP A 101 6.16 -9.34 27.08
N GLU A 102 7.23 -8.98 26.37
CA GLU A 102 7.38 -9.30 24.94
C GLU A 102 7.49 -10.81 24.70
N TRP A 103 8.19 -11.53 25.59
CA TRP A 103 8.28 -12.99 25.53
C TRP A 103 6.93 -13.66 25.80
N ASP A 104 6.17 -13.14 26.77
CA ASP A 104 4.84 -13.65 27.10
C ASP A 104 3.87 -13.47 25.91
N LEU A 105 3.98 -12.37 25.14
CA LEU A 105 3.26 -12.20 23.87
C LEU A 105 3.66 -13.28 22.85
N LEU A 106 4.96 -13.53 22.69
CA LEU A 106 5.46 -14.58 21.80
C LEU A 106 4.95 -15.97 22.19
N GLU A 107 4.99 -16.34 23.48
CA GLU A 107 4.49 -17.64 23.97
C GLU A 107 2.99 -17.83 23.73
N ARG A 108 2.24 -16.72 23.67
CA ARG A 108 0.82 -16.69 23.33
C ARG A 108 0.57 -16.69 21.80
N GLY A 109 1.62 -16.65 20.98
CA GLY A 109 1.52 -16.58 19.53
C GLY A 109 1.05 -15.22 19.02
N LEU A 110 1.34 -14.13 19.74
CA LEU A 110 0.96 -12.77 19.38
C LEU A 110 2.15 -12.00 18.82
N ASN A 111 2.06 -11.59 17.56
CA ASN A 111 3.07 -10.76 16.91
C ASN A 111 2.69 -9.29 17.02
N ARG A 112 3.53 -8.48 17.68
CA ARG A 112 3.21 -7.08 17.99
C ARG A 112 3.67 -6.11 16.90
N VAL A 113 2.76 -5.23 16.50
CA VAL A 113 2.98 -4.04 15.68
C VAL A 113 2.55 -2.84 16.51
N THR A 114 3.52 -2.07 17.00
CA THR A 114 3.29 -0.92 17.91
C THR A 114 2.38 -1.28 19.10
N ASP A 115 1.14 -0.80 19.12
CA ASP A 115 0.15 -0.96 20.17
C ASP A 115 -0.90 -2.04 19.85
N THR A 116 -0.66 -2.88 18.84
CA THR A 116 -1.59 -3.92 18.37
C THR A 116 -0.87 -5.23 18.13
N CYS A 117 -1.49 -6.35 18.50
CA CYS A 117 -0.98 -7.70 18.29
C CYS A 117 -1.83 -8.46 17.29
N ILE A 118 -1.16 -9.14 16.35
CA ILE A 118 -1.75 -9.99 15.33
C ILE A 118 -1.60 -11.47 15.78
N PRO A 119 -2.70 -12.24 15.85
CA PRO A 119 -2.70 -13.61 16.37
C PRO A 119 -2.20 -14.62 15.34
N GLU A 120 -1.19 -15.42 15.69
CA GLU A 120 -0.46 -16.19 14.69
C GLU A 120 -1.33 -17.26 14.00
N HIS A 121 -2.05 -18.02 14.81
CA HIS A 121 -2.80 -19.18 14.35
C HIS A 121 -4.04 -18.77 13.55
N GLU A 122 -4.75 -17.76 14.04
CA GLU A 122 -6.00 -17.26 13.49
C GLU A 122 -5.78 -16.44 12.22
N ALA A 123 -4.65 -15.71 12.12
CA ALA A 123 -4.30 -14.93 10.94
C ALA A 123 -3.44 -15.74 9.96
N PHE A 124 -2.16 -15.97 10.27
CA PHE A 124 -1.21 -16.50 9.28
C PHE A 124 -1.47 -17.97 8.93
N ARG A 125 -1.69 -18.83 9.94
CA ARG A 125 -1.86 -20.28 9.70
C ARG A 125 -3.18 -20.61 9.00
N ARG A 126 -4.24 -19.85 9.31
CA ARG A 126 -5.52 -19.91 8.60
C ARG A 126 -5.34 -19.61 7.12
N LEU A 127 -4.77 -18.45 6.78
CA LEU A 127 -4.54 -18.06 5.38
C LEU A 127 -3.58 -19.01 4.66
N GLN A 128 -2.51 -19.47 5.33
CA GLN A 128 -1.54 -20.42 4.78
C GLN A 128 -2.22 -21.69 4.22
N LYS A 129 -3.21 -22.23 4.94
CA LYS A 129 -3.93 -23.45 4.53
C LYS A 129 -4.62 -23.27 3.17
N HIS A 130 -5.19 -22.11 2.92
CA HIS A 130 -5.94 -21.83 1.70
C HIS A 130 -5.02 -21.41 0.55
N ILE A 131 -4.08 -20.50 0.81
CA ILE A 131 -3.19 -19.96 -0.24
C ILE A 131 -2.22 -21.02 -0.78
N TYR A 132 -1.79 -21.98 0.06
CA TYR A 132 -0.93 -23.09 -0.38
C TYR A 132 -1.55 -23.86 -1.55
N LYS A 133 -2.85 -24.14 -1.49
CA LYS A 133 -3.54 -24.86 -2.57
C LYS A 133 -3.43 -24.08 -3.89
N ILE A 134 -3.65 -22.77 -3.85
CA ILE A 134 -3.59 -21.90 -5.03
C ILE A 134 -2.16 -21.85 -5.61
N TRP A 135 -1.15 -21.77 -4.75
CA TRP A 135 0.25 -21.86 -5.18
C TRP A 135 0.56 -23.22 -5.81
N LYS A 136 0.10 -24.31 -5.20
CA LYS A 136 0.35 -25.67 -5.68
C LYS A 136 -0.32 -25.93 -7.03
N ASP A 137 -1.58 -25.51 -7.16
CA ASP A 137 -2.32 -25.61 -8.41
C ASP A 137 -1.62 -24.82 -9.54
N ALA A 138 -1.09 -23.63 -9.25
CA ALA A 138 -0.31 -22.86 -10.21
C ALA A 138 1.02 -23.57 -10.58
N ASP A 139 1.77 -24.07 -9.59
CA ASP A 139 3.03 -24.79 -9.82
C ASP A 139 2.84 -26.02 -10.71
N ASP A 140 1.83 -26.83 -10.40
CA ASP A 140 1.50 -28.07 -11.12
C ASP A 140 1.09 -27.80 -12.57
N ASN A 141 0.41 -26.68 -12.81
CA ASN A 141 0.03 -26.24 -14.15
C ASN A 141 1.14 -25.45 -14.87
N GLY A 142 2.28 -25.21 -14.23
CA GLY A 142 3.37 -24.38 -14.78
C GLY A 142 3.00 -22.90 -14.92
N GLU A 143 1.99 -22.44 -14.20
CA GLU A 143 1.54 -21.07 -14.17
C GLU A 143 2.34 -20.24 -13.17
N ARG A 144 2.49 -18.94 -13.47
CA ARG A 144 3.22 -17.99 -12.63
C ARG A 144 2.39 -16.74 -12.45
N TYR A 145 2.27 -16.29 -11.21
CA TYR A 145 1.50 -15.10 -10.86
C TYR A 145 2.30 -14.18 -9.94
N PHE A 146 1.93 -12.91 -9.95
CA PHE A 146 2.39 -11.94 -8.97
C PHE A 146 1.78 -12.23 -7.59
N PRO A 147 2.44 -11.82 -6.49
CA PRO A 147 1.93 -12.00 -5.13
C PRO A 147 0.46 -11.60 -4.93
N HIS A 148 0.07 -10.41 -5.39
CA HIS A 148 -1.30 -9.91 -5.24
C HIS A 148 -2.32 -10.71 -6.06
N GLU A 149 -1.93 -11.26 -7.22
CA GLU A 149 -2.80 -12.08 -8.06
C GLU A 149 -3.19 -13.39 -7.35
N PHE A 150 -2.26 -13.99 -6.58
CA PHE A 150 -2.58 -15.15 -5.74
C PHE A 150 -3.57 -14.79 -4.62
N MET A 151 -3.40 -13.63 -3.99
CA MET A 151 -4.32 -13.16 -2.96
C MET A 151 -5.70 -12.82 -3.51
N TYR A 152 -5.79 -12.21 -4.69
CA TYR A 152 -7.06 -11.97 -5.37
C TYR A 152 -7.79 -13.28 -5.66
N LYS A 153 -7.09 -14.29 -6.20
CA LYS A 153 -7.66 -15.63 -6.40
C LYS A 153 -8.20 -16.21 -5.08
N MET A 154 -7.48 -16.03 -3.97
CA MET A 154 -7.93 -16.49 -2.65
C MET A 154 -9.20 -15.75 -2.20
N LEU A 155 -9.19 -14.41 -2.21
CA LEU A 155 -10.30 -13.56 -1.78
C LEU A 155 -11.57 -13.82 -2.59
N LEU A 156 -11.44 -13.96 -3.91
CA LEU A 156 -12.57 -14.13 -4.84
C LEU A 156 -13.06 -15.58 -4.96
N SER A 157 -12.36 -16.55 -4.37
CA SER A 157 -12.76 -17.97 -4.45
C SER A 157 -13.87 -18.38 -3.47
N GLY A 158 -14.25 -17.49 -2.54
CA GLY A 158 -15.22 -17.78 -1.48
C GLY A 158 -14.68 -18.64 -0.33
N VAL A 159 -13.44 -19.13 -0.41
CA VAL A 159 -12.86 -20.02 0.63
C VAL A 159 -12.64 -19.34 1.99
N LEU A 160 -12.72 -18.01 2.04
CA LEU A 160 -12.56 -17.23 3.26
C LEU A 160 -13.90 -16.78 3.89
N GLU A 161 -15.03 -17.00 3.21
CA GLU A 161 -16.35 -16.47 3.63
C GLU A 161 -16.77 -16.91 5.04
N GLU A 162 -16.46 -18.14 5.42
CA GLU A 162 -16.76 -18.67 6.75
C GLU A 162 -15.93 -18.01 7.87
N TYR A 163 -14.86 -17.30 7.53
CA TYR A 163 -13.93 -16.69 8.48
C TYR A 163 -14.04 -15.16 8.55
N TYR A 164 -14.93 -14.51 7.80
CA TYR A 164 -14.99 -13.04 7.79
C TYR A 164 -15.43 -12.48 9.16
N GLU A 165 -14.57 -11.64 9.76
CA GLU A 165 -14.78 -11.02 11.07
C GLU A 165 -15.03 -9.50 11.00
N ILE A 166 -14.75 -8.86 9.85
CA ILE A 166 -15.11 -7.46 9.56
C ILE A 166 -15.98 -7.38 8.30
N ASP A 167 -16.61 -6.22 8.08
CA ASP A 167 -17.36 -5.96 6.86
C ASP A 167 -16.43 -5.96 5.65
N LEU A 168 -16.77 -6.68 4.58
CA LEU A 168 -16.00 -6.69 3.32
C LEU A 168 -15.80 -5.29 2.75
N LYS A 169 -16.74 -4.37 3.04
CA LYS A 169 -16.60 -2.99 2.63
C LYS A 169 -15.35 -2.34 3.25
N ASP A 170 -14.86 -2.82 4.38
CA ASP A 170 -13.72 -2.27 5.13
C ASP A 170 -12.37 -2.93 4.76
N SER A 171 -12.34 -3.90 3.84
CA SER A 171 -11.11 -4.49 3.30
C SER A 171 -10.70 -3.81 1.99
N TRP A 172 -9.50 -3.22 1.96
CA TRP A 172 -9.00 -2.60 0.72
C TRP A 172 -8.49 -3.64 -0.27
N MET A 173 -7.98 -4.79 0.18
CA MET A 173 -7.56 -5.88 -0.71
C MET A 173 -8.74 -6.53 -1.40
N TYR A 174 -9.89 -6.67 -0.70
CA TYR A 174 -11.11 -7.16 -1.32
C TYR A 174 -11.62 -6.18 -2.38
N ALA A 175 -11.69 -4.87 -2.05
CA ALA A 175 -12.07 -3.84 -3.01
C ALA A 175 -11.15 -3.82 -4.24
N ALA A 176 -9.84 -3.98 -4.04
CA ALA A 176 -8.85 -4.03 -5.11
C ALA A 176 -9.03 -5.30 -5.96
N ALA A 177 -9.31 -6.45 -5.35
CA ALA A 177 -9.58 -7.71 -6.04
C ALA A 177 -10.84 -7.64 -6.91
N GLU A 178 -11.95 -7.10 -6.39
CA GLU A 178 -13.21 -6.95 -7.14
C GLU A 178 -13.04 -6.08 -8.39
N LYS A 179 -12.21 -5.03 -8.29
CA LYS A 179 -11.89 -4.15 -9.43
C LYS A 179 -10.76 -4.66 -10.30
N ASN A 180 -10.14 -5.77 -9.93
CA ASN A 180 -8.91 -6.28 -10.54
C ASN A 180 -7.85 -5.17 -10.68
N LEU A 181 -7.67 -4.40 -9.61
CA LEU A 181 -6.78 -3.24 -9.59
C LEU A 181 -5.32 -3.71 -9.65
N PRO A 182 -4.46 -3.12 -10.50
CA PRO A 182 -3.04 -3.44 -10.50
C PRO A 182 -2.38 -3.08 -9.16
N ILE A 183 -1.58 -4.01 -8.61
CA ILE A 183 -0.77 -3.78 -7.41
C ILE A 183 0.68 -4.14 -7.68
N ILE A 184 1.60 -3.28 -7.26
CA ILE A 184 3.04 -3.51 -7.27
C ILE A 184 3.49 -3.83 -5.84
N VAL A 185 4.01 -5.04 -5.61
CA VAL A 185 4.41 -5.50 -4.27
C VAL A 185 5.91 -5.80 -4.27
N PRO A 186 6.77 -4.76 -4.26
CA PRO A 186 8.20 -4.94 -4.30
C PRO A 186 8.70 -5.48 -2.95
N GLY A 187 9.70 -6.36 -3.01
CA GLY A 187 10.23 -7.01 -1.80
C GLY A 187 9.21 -7.90 -1.09
N TRP A 188 8.32 -8.56 -1.85
CA TRP A 188 7.31 -9.46 -1.28
C TRP A 188 7.89 -10.53 -0.34
N GLU A 189 9.11 -11.00 -0.61
CA GLU A 189 9.83 -11.93 0.22
C GLU A 189 10.03 -11.43 1.67
N ASP A 190 9.99 -10.11 1.90
CA ASP A 190 9.95 -9.47 3.21
C ASP A 190 8.49 -9.38 3.72
N SER A 191 7.84 -10.54 3.84
CA SER A 191 6.51 -10.70 4.41
C SER A 191 6.31 -12.09 5.00
N THR A 192 5.26 -12.26 5.81
CA THR A 192 4.98 -13.54 6.44
C THR A 192 4.63 -14.60 5.40
N MET A 193 3.77 -14.26 4.45
CA MET A 193 3.40 -15.15 3.36
C MET A 193 4.56 -15.40 2.38
N GLY A 194 5.45 -14.42 2.19
CA GLY A 194 6.72 -14.59 1.48
C GLY A 194 7.60 -15.66 2.14
N ASN A 195 7.77 -15.57 3.46
CA ASN A 195 8.53 -16.54 4.27
C ASN A 195 7.88 -17.93 4.25
N ILE A 196 6.55 -18.01 4.33
CA ILE A 196 5.80 -19.26 4.21
C ILE A 196 6.01 -19.89 2.83
N PHE A 197 5.92 -19.11 1.75
CA PHE A 197 6.18 -19.58 0.39
C PHE A 197 7.61 -20.14 0.25
N ALA A 198 8.61 -19.41 0.74
CA ALA A 198 10.01 -19.85 0.75
C ALA A 198 10.19 -21.18 1.51
N SER A 199 9.46 -21.39 2.60
CA SER A 199 9.49 -22.66 3.34
C SER A 199 9.06 -23.87 2.50
N TYR A 200 8.06 -23.70 1.61
CA TYR A 200 7.62 -24.74 0.69
C TYR A 200 8.60 -24.98 -0.46
N VAL A 201 9.32 -23.93 -0.89
CA VAL A 201 10.43 -24.09 -1.84
C VAL A 201 11.55 -24.92 -1.23
N ILE A 202 11.93 -24.66 0.04
CA ILE A 202 12.97 -25.43 0.75
C ILE A 202 12.55 -26.90 0.92
N LYS A 203 11.27 -27.16 1.17
CA LYS A 203 10.73 -28.53 1.28
C LYS A 203 10.66 -29.27 -0.07
N GLY A 204 10.80 -28.56 -1.19
CA GLY A 204 10.65 -29.12 -2.54
C GLY A 204 9.20 -29.26 -3.00
N ASP A 205 8.25 -28.63 -2.31
CA ASP A 205 6.82 -28.69 -2.63
C ASP A 205 6.40 -27.70 -3.72
N LEU A 206 7.15 -26.59 -3.85
CA LEU A 206 6.92 -25.50 -4.81
C LEU A 206 8.25 -25.06 -5.44
N LYS A 207 8.19 -24.48 -6.63
CA LYS A 207 9.33 -23.83 -7.28
C LYS A 207 9.29 -22.32 -6.98
N ALA A 208 10.46 -21.74 -6.69
CA ALA A 208 10.58 -20.29 -6.50
C ALA A 208 10.01 -19.50 -7.70
N SER A 209 10.17 -20.04 -8.92
CA SER A 209 9.65 -19.43 -10.15
C SER A 209 8.13 -19.31 -10.19
N THR A 210 7.36 -20.07 -9.41
CA THR A 210 5.89 -19.99 -9.40
C THR A 210 5.40 -18.61 -8.97
N MET A 211 6.22 -17.89 -8.19
CA MET A 211 6.03 -16.48 -7.91
C MET A 211 6.77 -15.61 -8.93
N LYS A 212 6.09 -14.59 -9.48
CA LYS A 212 6.74 -13.54 -10.28
C LYS A 212 7.54 -12.60 -9.37
N SER A 213 8.67 -12.13 -9.90
CA SER A 213 9.67 -11.36 -9.16
C SER A 213 9.45 -9.85 -9.19
N GLY A 214 10.21 -9.11 -8.36
CA GLY A 214 10.28 -7.65 -8.42
C GLY A 214 10.69 -7.10 -9.79
N ILE A 215 11.58 -7.79 -10.51
CA ILE A 215 11.95 -7.36 -11.87
C ILE A 215 10.74 -7.45 -12.82
N GLU A 216 9.95 -8.52 -12.71
CA GLU A 216 8.73 -8.67 -13.51
C GLU A 216 7.68 -7.61 -13.14
N TYR A 217 7.63 -7.16 -11.89
CA TYR A 217 6.81 -6.02 -11.48
C TYR A 217 7.27 -4.71 -12.14
N MET A 218 8.58 -4.46 -12.21
CA MET A 218 9.12 -3.27 -12.89
C MET A 218 8.82 -3.31 -14.39
N VAL A 219 8.93 -4.48 -15.04
CA VAL A 219 8.55 -4.67 -16.45
C VAL A 219 7.05 -4.46 -16.67
N PHE A 220 6.21 -4.97 -15.77
CA PHE A 220 4.77 -4.69 -15.81
C PHE A 220 4.49 -3.19 -15.70
N LEU A 221 5.14 -2.51 -14.74
CA LEU A 221 4.94 -1.09 -14.51
C LEU A 221 5.48 -0.24 -15.67
N SER A 222 6.57 -0.65 -16.31
CA SER A 222 7.15 0.05 -17.47
C SER A 222 6.26 -0.01 -18.71
N ASP A 223 5.45 -1.06 -18.86
CA ASP A 223 4.39 -1.15 -19.87
C ASP A 223 3.13 -0.37 -19.45
N TRP A 224 2.73 -0.47 -18.18
CA TRP A 224 1.54 0.18 -17.66
C TRP A 224 1.67 1.70 -17.71
N TYR A 225 2.77 2.28 -17.20
CA TYR A 225 2.93 3.73 -17.04
C TYR A 225 2.69 4.53 -18.34
N PRO A 226 3.41 4.31 -19.46
CA PRO A 226 3.21 5.09 -20.69
C PRO A 226 1.79 4.97 -21.26
N LYS A 227 1.14 3.79 -21.15
CA LYS A 227 -0.25 3.58 -21.60
C LYS A 227 -1.28 4.35 -20.77
N ASN A 228 -0.88 4.83 -19.60
CA ASN A 228 -1.75 5.43 -18.59
C ASN A 228 -1.42 6.91 -18.32
N SER A 229 -0.40 7.47 -18.99
CA SER A 229 0.11 8.82 -18.73
C SER A 229 -0.40 9.91 -19.68
N THR A 230 -1.39 9.66 -20.53
CA THR A 230 -1.92 10.66 -21.49
C THR A 230 -2.34 11.97 -20.80
N ASN A 231 -3.06 11.88 -19.68
CA ASN A 231 -3.43 13.03 -18.85
C ASN A 231 -2.50 13.19 -17.64
N GLY A 232 -1.42 12.40 -17.57
CA GLY A 232 -0.52 12.27 -16.43
C GLY A 232 -0.91 11.16 -15.45
N VAL A 233 0.08 10.69 -14.70
CA VAL A 233 -0.10 9.86 -13.51
C VAL A 233 0.46 10.60 -12.30
N GLY A 234 -0.33 10.72 -11.24
CA GLY A 234 0.06 11.29 -9.96
C GLY A 234 0.51 10.22 -8.97
N PHE A 235 1.32 10.61 -7.99
CA PHE A 235 1.90 9.72 -6.99
C PHE A 235 1.60 10.24 -5.58
N PHE A 236 0.77 9.51 -4.84
CA PHE A 236 0.46 9.80 -3.44
C PHE A 236 1.12 8.74 -2.55
N GLN A 237 2.07 9.15 -1.72
CA GLN A 237 2.92 8.27 -0.95
C GLN A 237 2.58 8.34 0.54
N ILE A 238 2.20 7.20 1.11
CA ILE A 238 2.02 7.02 2.55
C ILE A 238 3.28 6.34 3.11
N GLY A 239 4.03 7.06 3.94
CA GLY A 239 5.32 6.60 4.46
C GLY A 239 6.43 6.68 3.41
N GLY A 240 7.40 5.77 3.47
CA GLY A 240 8.51 5.71 2.51
C GLY A 240 9.01 4.28 2.28
N GLY A 241 10.31 4.13 2.01
CA GLY A 241 10.90 2.83 1.74
C GLY A 241 10.45 2.23 0.40
N ILE A 242 10.47 0.91 0.31
CA ILE A 242 10.38 0.21 -0.97
C ILE A 242 9.03 0.41 -1.68
N ALA A 243 7.92 0.55 -0.94
CA ALA A 243 6.60 0.80 -1.54
C ALA A 243 6.53 2.15 -2.29
N GLY A 244 7.32 3.15 -1.87
CA GLY A 244 7.40 4.45 -2.54
C GLY A 244 8.52 4.51 -3.57
N ASP A 245 9.73 4.09 -3.20
CA ASP A 245 10.92 4.31 -4.03
C ASP A 245 11.02 3.34 -5.22
N PHE A 246 10.55 2.09 -5.08
CA PHE A 246 10.53 1.14 -6.19
C PHE A 246 9.67 1.64 -7.37
N PRO A 247 8.36 1.93 -7.20
CA PRO A 247 7.52 2.26 -8.36
C PRO A 247 7.84 3.64 -8.95
N ILE A 248 8.25 4.62 -8.14
CA ILE A 248 8.53 5.98 -8.63
C ILE A 248 9.75 5.98 -9.59
N CYS A 249 10.64 5.00 -9.47
CA CYS A 249 11.80 4.80 -10.33
C CYS A 249 11.47 4.32 -11.75
N VAL A 250 10.21 3.95 -12.05
CA VAL A 250 9.84 3.57 -13.43
C VAL A 250 10.11 4.69 -14.43
N VAL A 251 9.87 5.94 -14.06
CA VAL A 251 10.07 7.10 -14.94
C VAL A 251 11.55 7.31 -15.28
N PRO A 252 12.48 7.45 -14.30
CA PRO A 252 13.88 7.58 -14.63
C PRO A 252 14.44 6.36 -15.35
N MET A 253 14.00 5.13 -15.03
CA MET A 253 14.41 3.94 -15.77
C MET A 253 13.97 3.99 -17.24
N LEU A 254 12.70 4.36 -17.51
CA LEU A 254 12.20 4.54 -18.87
C LEU A 254 12.97 5.65 -19.63
N TYR A 255 13.31 6.74 -18.94
CA TYR A 255 14.02 7.86 -19.56
C TYR A 255 15.50 7.57 -19.81
N GLN A 256 16.21 7.02 -18.82
CA GLN A 256 17.67 6.86 -18.82
C GLN A 256 18.11 5.53 -19.42
N ASP A 257 17.51 4.42 -18.97
CA ASP A 257 17.95 3.07 -19.33
C ASP A 257 17.28 2.58 -20.63
N MET A 258 16.03 2.99 -20.86
CA MET A 258 15.30 2.70 -22.11
C MET A 258 15.38 3.83 -23.14
N GLU A 259 16.05 4.94 -22.81
CA GLU A 259 16.25 6.12 -23.69
C GLU A 259 14.94 6.72 -24.24
N MET A 260 13.82 6.56 -23.52
CA MET A 260 12.51 7.10 -23.91
C MET A 260 12.37 8.55 -23.47
N HIS A 261 13.02 9.47 -24.19
CA HIS A 261 13.12 10.88 -23.78
C HIS A 261 11.79 11.66 -23.72
N ASP A 262 10.74 11.15 -24.36
CA ASP A 262 9.40 11.75 -24.35
C ASP A 262 8.50 11.20 -23.21
N ILE A 263 9.03 10.33 -22.33
CA ILE A 263 8.25 9.79 -21.22
C ILE A 263 7.87 10.92 -20.23
N PRO A 264 6.58 11.07 -19.88
CA PRO A 264 6.16 12.14 -18.98
C PRO A 264 6.58 11.86 -17.54
N PHE A 265 7.01 12.92 -16.85
CA PHE A 265 7.24 12.90 -15.40
C PHE A 265 5.95 12.61 -14.62
N TRP A 266 6.08 12.28 -13.34
CA TRP A 266 4.92 12.21 -12.46
C TRP A 266 4.28 13.60 -12.37
N SER A 267 2.97 13.64 -12.58
CA SER A 267 2.19 14.88 -12.77
C SER A 267 1.62 15.46 -11.48
N TYR A 268 1.69 14.71 -10.38
CA TYR A 268 1.39 15.14 -9.02
C TYR A 268 2.27 14.34 -8.06
N PHE A 269 2.73 14.96 -6.98
CA PHE A 269 3.45 14.25 -5.91
C PHE A 269 3.01 14.74 -4.53
N CYS A 270 2.68 13.83 -3.63
CA CYS A 270 2.58 14.14 -2.21
C CYS A 270 3.14 12.97 -1.42
N GLN A 271 3.93 13.26 -0.39
CA GLN A 271 4.35 12.25 0.58
C GLN A 271 3.91 12.63 1.98
N ILE A 272 3.33 11.68 2.69
CA ILE A 272 3.20 11.73 4.15
C ILE A 272 4.44 11.04 4.72
N SER A 273 5.26 11.77 5.47
CA SER A 273 6.52 11.26 6.00
C SER A 273 6.63 11.57 7.49
N ASP A 274 7.08 10.58 8.24
CA ASP A 274 7.52 10.66 9.63
C ASP A 274 9.05 10.74 9.75
N SER A 275 9.75 10.68 8.61
CA SER A 275 11.21 10.64 8.54
C SER A 275 11.82 12.05 8.53
N THR A 276 12.92 12.21 9.27
CA THR A 276 13.71 13.44 9.24
C THR A 276 14.68 13.44 8.06
N THR A 277 14.71 14.54 7.28
CA THR A 277 15.57 14.67 6.08
C THR A 277 17.07 14.52 6.36
N SER A 278 17.53 14.79 7.59
CA SER A 278 18.96 14.93 7.93
C SER A 278 19.81 13.66 7.76
N TYR A 279 19.22 12.47 7.81
CA TYR A 279 19.97 11.21 7.84
C TYR A 279 20.24 10.59 6.46
N GLY A 280 19.94 11.30 5.37
CA GLY A 280 20.12 10.78 4.00
C GLY A 280 19.12 9.69 3.62
N SER A 281 17.99 9.60 4.35
CA SER A 281 16.92 8.65 4.06
C SER A 281 16.12 9.10 2.84
N TYR A 282 15.97 8.22 1.84
CA TYR A 282 15.09 8.46 0.69
C TYR A 282 13.63 8.71 1.10
N SER A 283 13.18 8.13 2.21
CA SER A 283 11.84 8.33 2.79
C SER A 283 11.61 9.75 3.32
N GLY A 284 12.69 10.45 3.71
CA GLY A 284 12.65 11.82 4.23
C GLY A 284 13.11 12.88 3.22
N ALA A 285 13.46 12.47 2.00
CA ALA A 285 13.92 13.37 0.95
C ALA A 285 12.82 14.35 0.56
N VAL A 286 13.14 15.64 0.54
CA VAL A 286 12.19 16.68 0.14
C VAL A 286 11.78 16.49 -1.33
N PRO A 287 10.54 16.82 -1.72
CA PRO A 287 10.08 16.57 -3.09
C PRO A 287 10.95 17.20 -4.19
N ASN A 288 11.61 18.32 -3.91
CA ASN A 288 12.52 18.97 -4.88
C ASN A 288 13.72 18.10 -5.26
N GLU A 289 14.22 17.25 -4.35
CA GLU A 289 15.31 16.32 -4.67
C GLU A 289 14.91 15.37 -5.81
N LYS A 290 13.63 15.01 -5.90
CA LYS A 290 13.12 14.11 -6.95
C LYS A 290 13.23 14.69 -8.36
N ILE A 291 13.39 16.02 -8.51
CA ILE A 291 13.65 16.67 -9.80
C ILE A 291 15.04 16.27 -10.33
N THR A 292 16.06 16.20 -9.47
CA THR A 292 17.42 15.84 -9.91
C THR A 292 17.52 14.39 -10.36
N TRP A 293 16.61 13.55 -9.88
CA TRP A 293 16.46 12.15 -10.29
C TRP A 293 15.59 11.97 -11.53
N GLY A 294 15.07 13.04 -12.15
CA GLY A 294 14.17 12.92 -13.30
C GLY A 294 12.83 12.25 -12.97
N LYS A 295 12.39 12.31 -11.70
CA LYS A 295 11.08 11.78 -11.28
C LYS A 295 9.99 12.84 -11.48
N LEU A 296 10.28 14.11 -11.17
CA LEU A 296 9.31 15.23 -11.23
C LEU A 296 9.79 16.34 -12.17
N ASP A 297 8.83 17.06 -12.76
CA ASP A 297 9.10 18.33 -13.47
C ASP A 297 9.18 19.51 -12.48
N ILE A 298 9.80 20.61 -12.91
CA ILE A 298 9.85 21.87 -12.15
C ILE A 298 8.44 22.40 -11.80
N LYS A 299 7.45 22.16 -12.67
CA LYS A 299 6.05 22.58 -12.50
C LYS A 299 5.17 21.54 -11.81
N THR A 300 5.65 20.32 -11.56
CA THR A 300 4.84 19.29 -10.88
C THR A 300 4.41 19.81 -9.50
N PRO A 301 3.09 19.83 -9.20
CA PRO A 301 2.59 20.12 -7.85
C PRO A 301 3.12 19.05 -6.91
N LYS A 302 3.82 19.49 -5.85
CA LYS A 302 4.59 18.63 -4.97
C LYS A 302 4.43 19.06 -3.52
N PHE A 303 4.10 18.09 -2.67
CA PHE A 303 3.76 18.33 -1.27
C PHE A 303 4.51 17.36 -0.35
N ILE A 304 4.77 17.81 0.88
CA ILE A 304 5.23 16.97 1.98
C ILE A 304 4.35 17.27 3.18
N ILE A 305 3.85 16.21 3.82
CA ILE A 305 3.08 16.28 5.06
C ILE A 305 3.89 15.53 6.12
N GLU A 306 4.47 16.27 7.05
CA GLU A 306 5.31 15.76 8.13
C GLU A 306 4.43 15.31 9.31
N SER A 307 3.90 14.08 9.27
CA SER A 307 2.93 13.57 10.25
C SER A 307 2.86 12.05 10.24
N ASP A 308 2.30 11.48 11.32
CA ASP A 308 1.77 10.13 11.31
C ASP A 308 0.64 10.01 10.25
N ALA A 309 0.76 9.02 9.38
CA ALA A 309 -0.18 8.77 8.30
C ALA A 309 -1.57 8.35 8.77
N THR A 310 -1.68 7.70 9.92
CA THR A 310 -2.97 7.28 10.51
C THR A 310 -3.85 8.47 10.87
N ILE A 311 -3.26 9.66 11.05
CA ILE A 311 -3.98 10.91 11.32
C ILE A 311 -4.40 11.59 10.02
N VAL A 312 -3.49 11.72 9.06
CA VAL A 312 -3.67 12.63 7.91
C VAL A 312 -4.21 11.95 6.66
N ALA A 313 -3.87 10.67 6.40
CA ALA A 313 -4.36 9.97 5.21
C ALA A 313 -5.89 9.84 5.20
N PRO A 314 -6.56 9.47 6.32
CA PRO A 314 -8.02 9.44 6.35
C PRO A 314 -8.68 10.80 6.10
N LEU A 315 -8.06 11.91 6.51
CA LEU A 315 -8.60 13.25 6.25
C LEU A 315 -8.52 13.64 4.77
N ILE A 316 -7.44 13.28 4.10
CA ILE A 316 -7.30 13.49 2.64
C ILE A 316 -8.32 12.62 1.90
N PHE A 317 -8.45 11.35 2.27
CA PHE A 317 -9.43 10.46 1.67
C PHE A 317 -10.87 10.93 1.93
N ALA A 318 -11.18 11.40 3.15
CA ALA A 318 -12.48 12.00 3.46
C ALA A 318 -12.78 13.22 2.59
N TYR A 319 -11.78 14.10 2.37
CA TYR A 319 -11.91 15.23 1.46
C TYR A 319 -12.20 14.80 0.02
N LEU A 320 -11.54 13.75 -0.46
CA LEU A 320 -11.76 13.19 -1.78
C LEU A 320 -13.12 12.50 -1.93
N LEU A 321 -13.67 11.94 -0.85
CA LEU A 321 -14.99 11.30 -0.80
C LEU A 321 -16.15 12.28 -0.53
N ASP A 322 -15.86 13.58 -0.44
CA ASP A 322 -16.83 14.62 -0.06
C ASP A 322 -17.52 14.39 1.30
N LEU A 323 -16.81 13.78 2.27
CA LEU A 323 -17.28 13.54 3.64
C LEU A 323 -17.17 14.78 4.55
#